data_AF-A0A2N2WJF4-F1
#
_entry.id   AF-A0A2N2WJF4-F1
#
_cell.length_a   1.000
_cell.length_b   1.000
_cell.length_c   1.000
_cell.angle_alpha   90.00
_cell.angle_beta   90.00
_cell.angle_gamma   90.00
#
_symmetry.space_group_name_H-M   'P 1'
#
loop_
_entity.id
_entity.type
_entity.pdbx_description
1 polymer ?
#
loop_
_entity_poly.entity_id
_entity_poly.type
_entity_poly.pdbx_seq_one_letter_code
_entity_poly.pdbx_strand_id
1 'polypeptide(L)'
;MKKLRKYHKWPSLIIGLFLILFSISGIVMNHRQLFSGVNVSRKLMPPVYSYKNWNLAAIKGSLPIENNRQLVYGNIGIWETDSAFNQFYDFNSGFSKGIDHKKIFTMLRTSDQQLYAGSLFGLYHFNKTAKRWQKIALPENNPRIVKLVEYQSQLWVMTRDQLYTMDTRKGKAEFKKITPGIPESADGKVGLFTSLWVIHSGELLGIPGKLLVDLVGLILVFITLSGFYYTLLPKFAKRIRSSIRLRLQKFNRSSIKWHTKIGIYALIILLITVISGMFLRPPLLIPIANSRVNPIPGSVLNNRNHWHDKLRDFVIDSANQRLIFSTSEGFFETNLGAENFCRPFRTQPPVSVMGITAFEYLDDGALMVGSFSGLFRWYPERNVVIDMITGKIINETKQGNPFGATAVTGVISKNSIPVAIVDYDAGWIPLGHEQFAPKMPAEISGIPVSLWNVALEVHTGRIFSVILGDFYILYVPLMGLTTLLIIITGTIMWYRARKRKKKKSPIKENCNENYQTARSA
;
A
#
# COMPACT_ATOMS: atom_id res chain seq x y z
N MET A 1 29.84 1.45 -30.88
CA MET A 1 29.56 2.71 -30.15
C MET A 1 28.31 3.42 -30.68
N LYS A 2 28.15 3.63 -32.00
CA LYS A 2 26.96 4.28 -32.57
C LYS A 2 25.64 3.57 -32.21
N LYS A 3 25.55 2.24 -32.41
CA LYS A 3 24.38 1.42 -32.03
C LYS A 3 24.02 1.52 -30.53
N LEU A 4 25.00 1.31 -29.64
CA LEU A 4 24.79 1.43 -28.17
C LEU A 4 24.26 2.81 -27.76
N ARG A 5 24.79 3.89 -28.35
CA ARG A 5 24.30 5.24 -28.07
C ARG A 5 22.84 5.43 -28.51
N LYS A 6 22.41 4.77 -29.60
CA LYS A 6 21.01 4.79 -30.05
C LYS A 6 20.10 4.10 -29.02
N TYR A 7 20.48 2.90 -28.58
CA TYR A 7 19.73 2.10 -27.60
C TYR A 7 19.74 2.67 -26.18
N HIS A 8 20.74 3.47 -25.82
CA HIS A 8 20.71 4.21 -24.56
C HIS A 8 19.84 5.48 -24.70
N LYS A 9 20.07 6.27 -25.77
CA LYS A 9 19.44 7.59 -25.93
C LYS A 9 17.92 7.52 -26.13
N TRP A 10 17.45 6.78 -27.13
CA TRP A 10 16.05 6.87 -27.56
C TRP A 10 15.08 6.28 -26.53
N PRO A 11 15.33 5.08 -25.98
CA PRO A 11 14.53 4.57 -24.88
C PRO A 11 14.51 5.54 -23.70
N SER A 12 15.66 6.10 -23.28
CA SER A 12 15.70 7.09 -22.19
C SER A 12 14.83 8.31 -22.45
N LEU A 13 14.77 8.79 -23.70
CA LEU A 13 13.91 9.92 -24.08
C LEU A 13 12.42 9.58 -24.01
N ILE A 14 12.05 8.38 -24.46
CA ILE A 14 10.66 7.92 -24.46
C ILE A 14 10.16 7.73 -23.03
N ILE A 15 10.95 7.04 -22.20
CA ILE A 15 10.49 6.61 -20.88
C ILE A 15 10.84 7.59 -19.74
N GLY A 16 11.66 8.61 -20.00
CA GLY A 16 12.21 9.46 -18.94
C GLY A 16 11.15 10.21 -18.13
N LEU A 17 10.04 10.66 -18.75
CA LEU A 17 8.95 11.26 -18.00
C LEU A 17 8.38 10.27 -16.97
N PHE A 18 8.15 9.03 -17.36
CA PHE A 18 7.63 7.98 -16.49
C PHE A 18 8.63 7.59 -15.39
N LEU A 19 9.94 7.61 -15.67
CA LEU A 19 10.96 7.41 -14.62
C LEU A 19 10.88 8.50 -13.54
N ILE A 20 10.69 9.75 -13.95
CA ILE A 20 10.50 10.86 -13.01
C ILE A 20 9.21 10.66 -12.20
N LEU A 21 8.12 10.26 -12.85
CA LEU A 21 6.86 9.96 -12.17
C LEU A 21 7.02 8.82 -11.15
N PHE A 22 7.68 7.71 -11.51
CA PHE A 22 7.98 6.61 -10.58
C PHE A 22 8.80 7.08 -9.38
N SER A 23 9.85 7.87 -9.61
CA SER A 23 10.71 8.35 -8.53
C SER A 23 9.96 9.27 -7.55
N ILE A 24 9.23 10.26 -8.05
CA ILE A 24 8.49 11.21 -7.20
C ILE A 24 7.37 10.49 -6.45
N SER A 25 6.60 9.65 -7.14
CA SER A 25 5.51 8.89 -6.52
C SER A 25 6.02 7.89 -5.48
N GLY A 26 7.17 7.24 -5.73
CA GLY A 26 7.80 6.33 -4.77
C GLY A 26 8.21 7.03 -3.47
N ILE A 27 8.82 8.22 -3.56
CA ILE A 27 9.17 9.04 -2.39
C ILE A 27 7.93 9.44 -1.59
N VAL A 28 6.87 9.88 -2.28
CA VAL A 28 5.59 10.20 -1.61
C VAL A 28 5.02 8.96 -0.90
N MET A 29 5.11 7.79 -1.53
CA MET A 29 4.61 6.54 -0.98
C MET A 29 5.37 6.09 0.27
N ASN A 30 6.70 6.27 0.30
CA ASN A 30 7.55 5.93 1.44
C ASN A 30 7.22 6.76 2.70
N HIS A 31 6.72 8.00 2.51
CA HIS A 31 6.47 8.96 3.59
C HIS A 31 4.99 9.32 3.74
N ARG A 32 4.11 8.31 3.78
CA ARG A 32 2.65 8.52 3.88
C ARG A 32 2.21 9.49 4.98
N GLN A 33 2.81 9.40 6.16
CA GLN A 33 2.45 10.26 7.29
C GLN A 33 2.88 11.72 7.09
N LEU A 34 3.99 11.97 6.39
CA LEU A 34 4.43 13.32 6.07
C LEU A 34 3.44 14.00 5.10
N PHE A 35 2.92 13.23 4.15
CA PHE A 35 2.00 13.71 3.11
C PHE A 35 0.51 13.50 3.44
N SER A 36 0.16 13.02 4.63
CA SER A 36 -1.22 12.64 4.98
C SER A 36 -2.19 13.82 5.00
N GLY A 37 -1.68 15.03 5.23
CA GLY A 37 -2.45 16.28 5.18
C GLY A 37 -2.73 16.82 3.78
N VAL A 38 -2.12 16.22 2.74
CA VAL A 38 -2.22 16.69 1.35
C VAL A 38 -3.23 15.87 0.58
N ASN A 39 -4.21 16.57 0.00
CA ASN A 39 -5.31 15.99 -0.76
C ASN A 39 -5.23 16.47 -2.22
N VAL A 40 -5.71 15.64 -3.14
CA VAL A 40 -5.87 15.95 -4.55
C VAL A 40 -7.35 15.87 -4.90
N SER A 41 -7.85 16.91 -5.56
CA SER A 41 -9.24 16.92 -6.02
C SER A 41 -9.49 15.80 -7.03
N ARG A 42 -10.59 15.06 -6.88
CA ARG A 42 -11.00 14.02 -7.84
C ARG A 42 -11.24 14.57 -9.24
N LYS A 43 -11.53 15.88 -9.37
CA LYS A 43 -11.66 16.57 -10.67
C LYS A 43 -10.36 16.58 -11.49
N LEU A 44 -9.20 16.42 -10.85
CA LEU A 44 -7.90 16.33 -11.51
C LEU A 44 -7.53 14.89 -11.91
N MET A 45 -8.36 13.91 -11.54
CA MET A 45 -8.17 12.49 -11.80
C MET A 45 -9.13 12.03 -12.91
N PRO A 46 -8.82 10.92 -13.60
CA PRO A 46 -9.76 10.35 -14.57
C PRO A 46 -11.15 10.05 -13.94
N PRO A 47 -12.25 10.10 -14.72
CA PRO A 47 -13.62 9.97 -14.20
C PRO A 47 -13.90 8.69 -13.39
N VAL A 48 -13.16 7.60 -13.65
CA VAL A 48 -13.24 6.34 -12.89
C VAL A 48 -12.88 6.50 -11.40
N TYR A 49 -12.13 7.54 -11.05
CA TYR A 49 -11.79 7.87 -9.67
C TYR A 49 -12.82 8.81 -9.03
N SER A 50 -13.97 9.09 -9.65
CA SER A 50 -15.04 9.85 -9.02
C SER A 50 -16.00 8.91 -8.28
N TYR A 51 -16.46 9.31 -7.09
CA TYR A 51 -17.46 8.53 -6.37
C TYR A 51 -18.79 8.54 -7.12
N LYS A 52 -19.35 7.35 -7.30
CA LYS A 52 -20.70 7.10 -7.85
C LYS A 52 -21.32 5.95 -7.09
N ASN A 53 -22.56 6.09 -6.64
CA ASN A 53 -23.27 5.06 -5.88
C ASN A 53 -22.46 4.46 -4.70
N TRP A 54 -21.64 5.25 -4.00
CA TRP A 54 -20.83 4.77 -2.86
C TRP A 54 -19.73 3.76 -3.21
N ASN A 55 -19.33 3.69 -4.48
CA ASN A 55 -18.22 2.87 -4.96
C ASN A 55 -16.85 3.32 -4.42
N LEU A 56 -15.77 2.69 -4.89
CA LEU A 56 -14.37 2.93 -4.49
C LEU A 56 -14.17 2.79 -2.97
N ALA A 57 -14.86 1.82 -2.37
CA ALA A 57 -14.86 1.57 -0.93
C ALA A 57 -15.18 2.84 -0.12
N ALA A 58 -16.15 3.65 -0.56
CA ALA A 58 -16.55 4.86 0.16
C ALA A 58 -16.94 4.51 1.59
N ILE A 59 -17.77 3.48 1.73
CA ILE A 59 -18.29 2.97 2.99
C ILE A 59 -17.73 1.57 3.25
N LYS A 60 -17.35 1.32 4.51
CA LYS A 60 -16.97 0.01 5.01
C LYS A 60 -18.08 -0.61 5.89
N GLY A 61 -18.76 0.20 6.69
CA GLY A 61 -19.85 -0.28 7.56
C GLY A 61 -20.70 0.83 8.17
N SER A 62 -21.64 0.42 9.00
CA SER A 62 -22.57 1.27 9.73
C SER A 62 -22.64 0.91 11.20
N LEU A 63 -22.88 1.90 12.07
CA LEU A 63 -23.03 1.74 13.51
C LEU A 63 -24.29 2.47 13.99
N PRO A 64 -25.32 1.75 14.46
CA PRO A 64 -26.50 2.36 15.07
C PRO A 64 -26.17 3.16 16.34
N ILE A 65 -26.69 4.38 16.42
CA ILE A 65 -26.59 5.26 17.59
C ILE A 65 -27.99 5.56 18.15
N GLU A 66 -28.09 6.42 19.17
CA GLU A 66 -29.38 6.78 19.80
C GLU A 66 -30.32 7.52 18.83
N ASN A 67 -31.61 7.58 19.18
CA ASN A 67 -32.64 8.34 18.44
C ASN A 67 -32.85 7.88 16.99
N ASN A 68 -32.73 6.57 16.73
CA ASN A 68 -32.93 5.97 15.41
C ASN A 68 -32.01 6.56 14.32
N ARG A 69 -30.82 7.01 14.74
CA ARG A 69 -29.74 7.47 13.86
C ARG A 69 -28.65 6.43 13.76
N GLN A 70 -27.79 6.58 12.77
CA GLN A 70 -26.68 5.68 12.53
C GLN A 70 -25.48 6.46 11.98
N LEU A 71 -24.29 5.95 12.27
CA LEU A 71 -23.04 6.44 11.71
C LEU A 71 -22.62 5.52 10.58
N VAL A 72 -22.32 6.10 9.42
CA VAL A 72 -21.73 5.42 8.28
C VAL A 72 -20.25 5.79 8.23
N TYR A 73 -19.39 4.80 8.05
CA TYR A 73 -17.94 5.02 8.10
C TYR A 73 -17.19 4.25 7.02
N GLY A 74 -16.02 4.77 6.62
CA GLY A 74 -15.14 4.14 5.64
C GLY A 74 -14.03 5.07 5.18
N ASN A 75 -13.75 5.07 3.87
CA ASN A 75 -12.75 5.98 3.30
C ASN A 75 -13.20 7.45 3.27
N ILE A 76 -14.51 7.70 3.40
CA ILE A 76 -15.11 9.04 3.38
C ILE A 76 -15.10 9.76 4.75
N GLY A 77 -14.53 9.15 5.80
CA GLY A 77 -14.75 9.63 7.15
C GLY A 77 -15.94 8.97 7.83
N ILE A 78 -16.49 9.67 8.80
CA ILE A 78 -17.70 9.32 9.55
C ILE A 78 -18.78 10.32 9.18
N TRP A 79 -19.96 9.81 8.85
CA TRP A 79 -21.14 10.59 8.51
C TRP A 79 -22.32 10.08 9.32
N GLU A 80 -23.07 11.00 9.93
CA GLU A 80 -24.29 10.68 10.66
C GLU A 80 -25.48 10.73 9.71
N THR A 81 -26.39 9.76 9.81
CA THR A 81 -27.58 9.66 8.97
C THR A 81 -28.77 9.10 9.75
N ASP A 82 -29.98 9.27 9.22
CA ASP A 82 -31.18 8.62 9.74
C ASP A 82 -31.18 7.12 9.37
N SER A 83 -32.04 6.33 10.01
CA SER A 83 -32.16 4.89 9.73
C SER A 83 -32.58 4.56 8.29
N ALA A 84 -33.11 5.53 7.55
CA ALA A 84 -33.53 5.41 6.16
C ALA A 84 -32.49 5.94 5.15
N PHE A 85 -31.33 6.42 5.60
CA PHE A 85 -30.25 6.95 4.77
C PHE A 85 -30.65 8.13 3.86
N ASN A 86 -31.57 8.99 4.30
CA ASN A 86 -32.06 10.12 3.52
C ASN A 86 -31.17 11.37 3.64
N GLN A 87 -30.63 11.61 4.83
CA GLN A 87 -29.87 12.82 5.15
C GLN A 87 -28.53 12.47 5.77
N PHE A 88 -27.47 13.18 5.39
CA PHE A 88 -26.12 12.92 5.88
C PHE A 88 -25.48 14.19 6.44
N TYR A 89 -24.86 14.07 7.61
CA TYR A 89 -24.20 15.17 8.32
C TYR A 89 -22.75 14.78 8.62
N ASP A 90 -21.82 15.72 8.43
CA ASP A 90 -20.40 15.47 8.70
C ASP A 90 -20.19 15.19 10.20
N PHE A 91 -19.54 14.06 10.50
CA PHE A 91 -19.22 13.63 11.87
C PHE A 91 -17.70 13.47 12.06
N ASN A 92 -16.91 14.29 11.36
CA ASN A 92 -15.44 14.18 11.31
C ASN A 92 -14.70 15.18 12.20
N SER A 93 -15.42 16.00 12.98
CA SER A 93 -14.83 16.98 13.89
C SER A 93 -13.85 16.29 14.86
N GLY A 94 -12.62 16.81 14.96
CA GLY A 94 -11.56 16.26 15.83
C GLY A 94 -10.48 15.47 15.10
N PHE A 95 -10.71 15.00 13.88
CA PHE A 95 -9.64 14.43 13.05
C PHE A 95 -8.71 15.50 12.49
N SER A 96 -7.43 15.16 12.32
CA SER A 96 -6.46 16.05 11.69
C SER A 96 -6.78 16.28 10.20
N LYS A 97 -6.19 17.32 9.62
CA LYS A 97 -6.37 17.67 8.21
C LYS A 97 -5.90 16.53 7.29
N GLY A 98 -6.63 16.31 6.19
CA GLY A 98 -6.30 15.31 5.17
C GLY A 98 -7.21 14.08 5.21
N ILE A 99 -7.54 13.49 4.05
CA ILE A 99 -8.51 12.38 4.01
C ILE A 99 -7.94 11.09 4.62
N ASP A 100 -6.61 10.89 4.60
CA ASP A 100 -5.99 9.72 5.23
C ASP A 100 -6.21 9.68 6.76
N HIS A 101 -6.33 10.85 7.42
CA HIS A 101 -6.68 10.94 8.84
C HIS A 101 -8.14 10.62 9.15
N LYS A 102 -8.98 10.55 8.12
CA LYS A 102 -10.41 10.25 8.22
C LYS A 102 -10.75 8.84 7.72
N LYS A 103 -9.76 8.03 7.31
CA LYS A 103 -10.02 6.64 6.89
C LYS A 103 -10.32 5.77 8.11
N ILE A 104 -11.56 5.33 8.24
CA ILE A 104 -12.06 4.54 9.36
C ILE A 104 -12.20 3.08 8.95
N PHE A 105 -11.63 2.18 9.74
CA PHE A 105 -11.68 0.73 9.51
C PHE A 105 -12.71 0.02 10.38
N THR A 106 -13.05 0.58 11.53
CA THR A 106 -13.96 -0.03 12.50
C THR A 106 -14.50 1.06 13.41
N MET A 107 -15.74 0.90 13.84
CA MET A 107 -16.32 1.70 14.92
C MET A 107 -16.94 0.77 15.94
N LEU A 108 -17.04 1.25 17.18
CA LEU A 108 -17.65 0.50 18.27
C LEU A 108 -18.43 1.47 19.13
N ARG A 109 -19.67 1.09 19.44
CA ARG A 109 -20.47 1.66 20.51
C ARG A 109 -20.45 0.66 21.66
N THR A 110 -19.89 1.07 22.79
CA THR A 110 -19.81 0.23 23.98
C THR A 110 -21.12 0.23 24.76
N SER A 111 -21.27 -0.71 25.68
CA SER A 111 -22.45 -0.89 26.55
C SER A 111 -22.77 0.36 27.39
N ASP A 112 -21.75 1.13 27.78
CA ASP A 112 -21.84 2.42 28.47
C ASP A 112 -22.06 3.62 27.51
N GLN A 113 -22.46 3.34 26.26
CA GLN A 113 -22.77 4.32 25.22
C GLN A 113 -21.60 5.19 24.77
N GLN A 114 -20.35 4.81 25.04
CA GLN A 114 -19.18 5.49 24.48
C GLN A 114 -18.96 5.08 23.02
N LEU A 115 -18.39 5.99 22.24
CA LEU A 115 -18.09 5.74 20.83
C LEU A 115 -16.58 5.75 20.62
N TYR A 116 -16.10 4.71 19.94
CA TYR A 116 -14.71 4.56 19.54
C TYR A 116 -14.60 4.35 18.04
N ALA A 117 -13.53 4.89 17.45
CA ALA A 117 -13.21 4.73 16.04
C ALA A 117 -11.76 4.27 15.87
N GLY A 118 -11.58 3.17 15.13
CA GLY A 118 -10.28 2.70 14.69
C GLY A 118 -9.99 3.21 13.28
N SER A 119 -8.90 3.94 13.14
CA SER A 119 -8.52 4.59 11.88
C SER A 119 -7.14 4.13 11.37
N LEU A 120 -6.76 4.63 10.19
CA LEU A 120 -5.43 4.46 9.63
C LEU A 120 -4.30 4.94 10.54
N PHE A 121 -4.50 5.97 11.35
CA PHE A 121 -3.44 6.60 12.14
C PHE A 121 -3.71 6.60 13.64
N GLY A 122 -4.65 5.77 14.11
CA GLY A 122 -4.81 5.50 15.53
C GLY A 122 -6.25 5.30 15.98
N LEU A 123 -6.38 5.20 17.30
CA LEU A 123 -7.64 5.05 18.02
C LEU A 123 -8.17 6.41 18.45
N TYR A 124 -9.49 6.57 18.34
CA TYR A 124 -10.18 7.79 18.72
C TYR A 124 -11.39 7.46 19.60
N HIS A 125 -11.67 8.33 20.56
CA HIS A 125 -12.89 8.33 21.37
C HIS A 125 -13.70 9.60 21.08
N PHE A 126 -15.02 9.49 20.99
CA PHE A 126 -15.87 10.65 20.75
C PHE A 126 -16.24 11.33 22.07
N ASN A 127 -15.80 12.58 22.22
CA ASN A 127 -16.20 13.42 23.34
C ASN A 127 -17.59 14.00 23.06
N LYS A 128 -18.63 13.46 23.71
CA LYS A 128 -20.03 13.90 23.52
C LYS A 128 -20.24 15.38 23.87
N THR A 129 -19.60 15.88 24.92
CA THR A 129 -19.73 17.28 25.36
C THR A 129 -19.12 18.25 24.35
N ALA A 130 -17.91 17.97 23.89
CA ALA A 130 -17.20 18.80 22.92
C ALA A 130 -17.57 18.51 21.45
N LYS A 131 -18.42 17.50 21.20
CA LYS A 131 -18.83 17.00 19.88
C LYS A 131 -17.66 16.82 18.91
N ARG A 132 -16.59 16.18 19.38
CA ARG A 132 -15.37 15.95 18.59
C ARG A 132 -14.66 14.66 18.99
N TRP A 133 -13.99 14.06 18.02
CA TRP A 133 -13.09 12.93 18.21
C TRP A 133 -11.80 13.37 18.90
N GLN A 134 -11.36 12.59 19.89
CA GLN A 134 -10.11 12.78 20.62
C GLN A 134 -9.22 11.55 20.42
N LYS A 135 -7.98 11.77 20.00
CA LYS A 135 -7.03 10.68 19.76
C LYS A 135 -6.59 10.08 21.09
N ILE A 136 -6.61 8.76 21.19
CA ILE A 136 -6.04 8.00 22.31
C ILE A 136 -4.66 7.49 21.89
N ALA A 137 -3.65 7.76 22.71
CA ALA A 137 -2.29 7.27 22.48
C ALA A 137 -2.19 5.80 22.85
N LEU A 138 -1.74 4.96 21.92
CA LEU A 138 -1.35 3.58 22.20
C LEU A 138 0.16 3.51 22.46
N PRO A 139 0.66 2.42 23.08
CA PRO A 139 2.10 2.16 23.22
C PRO A 139 2.85 2.04 21.88
N GLU A 140 2.15 1.66 20.82
CA GLU A 140 2.69 1.54 19.47
C GLU A 140 2.78 2.91 18.78
N ASN A 141 3.85 3.15 18.01
CA ASN A 141 4.00 4.38 17.23
C ASN A 141 3.18 4.30 15.93
N ASN A 142 2.24 5.23 15.75
CA ASN A 142 1.40 5.36 14.55
C ASN A 142 0.62 4.09 14.17
N PRO A 143 -0.16 3.50 15.10
CA PRO A 143 -0.81 2.23 14.86
C PRO A 143 -1.96 2.38 13.86
N ARG A 144 -2.05 1.42 12.95
CA ARG A 144 -3.24 1.22 12.13
C ARG A 144 -4.19 0.30 12.88
N ILE A 145 -5.31 0.85 13.35
CA ILE A 145 -6.33 0.09 14.07
C ILE A 145 -7.24 -0.60 13.06
N VAL A 146 -7.37 -1.92 13.16
CA VAL A 146 -8.14 -2.72 12.19
C VAL A 146 -9.47 -3.21 12.73
N LYS A 147 -9.56 -3.47 14.04
CA LYS A 147 -10.80 -3.94 14.70
C LYS A 147 -10.88 -3.48 16.16
N LEU A 148 -12.10 -3.19 16.59
CA LEU A 148 -12.48 -2.91 17.97
C LEU A 148 -13.59 -3.86 18.41
N VAL A 149 -13.50 -4.40 19.62
CA VAL A 149 -14.53 -5.24 20.24
C VAL A 149 -14.64 -4.88 21.72
N GLU A 150 -15.85 -4.86 22.26
CA GLU A 150 -16.06 -4.80 23.70
C GLU A 150 -16.24 -6.23 24.24
N TYR A 151 -15.50 -6.57 25.29
CA TYR A 151 -15.65 -7.84 25.99
C TYR A 151 -15.37 -7.67 27.48
N GLN A 152 -16.29 -8.11 28.34
CA GLN A 152 -16.19 -8.01 29.81
C GLN A 152 -15.86 -6.59 30.32
N SER A 153 -16.55 -5.56 29.78
CA SER A 153 -16.29 -4.14 30.09
C SER A 153 -14.87 -3.66 29.75
N GLN A 154 -14.16 -4.36 28.87
CA GLN A 154 -12.87 -3.94 28.33
C GLN A 154 -12.98 -3.69 26.83
N LEU A 155 -12.29 -2.65 26.38
CA LEU A 155 -12.09 -2.38 24.97
C LEU A 155 -10.89 -3.20 24.46
N TRP A 156 -11.15 -4.09 23.52
CA TRP A 156 -10.14 -4.84 22.80
C TRP A 156 -9.81 -4.12 21.49
N VAL A 157 -8.52 -3.84 21.28
CA VAL A 157 -8.02 -3.04 20.18
C VAL A 157 -6.98 -3.83 19.40
N MET A 158 -7.30 -4.20 18.16
CA MET A 158 -6.37 -4.88 17.28
C MET A 158 -5.70 -3.88 16.33
N THR A 159 -4.37 -3.85 16.36
CA THR A 159 -3.55 -3.20 15.34
C THR A 159 -3.12 -4.23 14.29
N ARG A 160 -2.28 -3.84 13.34
CA ARG A 160 -1.69 -4.76 12.37
C ARG A 160 -0.68 -5.71 13.00
N ASP A 161 -0.18 -5.36 14.19
CA ASP A 161 0.94 -6.00 14.86
C ASP A 161 0.54 -6.66 16.17
N GLN A 162 -0.36 -6.04 16.92
CA GLN A 162 -0.63 -6.37 18.31
C GLN A 162 -2.11 -6.33 18.64
N LEU A 163 -2.48 -7.00 19.73
CA LEU A 163 -3.77 -6.90 20.37
C LEU A 163 -3.59 -6.22 21.73
N TYR A 164 -4.48 -5.30 22.06
CA TYR A 164 -4.47 -4.58 23.34
C TYR A 164 -5.83 -4.68 24.01
N THR A 165 -5.82 -4.57 25.35
CA THR A 165 -7.01 -4.36 26.16
C THR A 165 -6.88 -3.06 26.94
N MET A 166 -7.99 -2.36 27.10
CA MET A 166 -8.10 -1.12 27.87
C MET A 166 -9.38 -1.18 28.70
N ASP A 167 -9.29 -0.98 30.01
CA ASP A 167 -10.48 -0.84 30.86
C ASP A 167 -11.06 0.56 30.66
N THR A 168 -12.28 0.63 30.10
CA THR A 168 -12.94 1.90 29.76
C THR A 168 -13.45 2.65 31.00
N ARG A 169 -13.60 1.98 32.15
CA ARG A 169 -14.08 2.58 33.39
C ARG A 169 -12.99 3.34 34.13
N LYS A 170 -11.73 3.02 33.86
CA LYS A 170 -10.60 3.78 34.38
C LYS A 170 -10.50 5.07 33.57
N GLY A 171 -10.63 6.22 34.23
CA GLY A 171 -10.54 7.55 33.57
C GLY A 171 -9.21 7.84 32.84
N LYS A 172 -8.23 6.93 32.94
CA LYS A 172 -6.97 6.97 32.21
C LYS A 172 -6.85 5.74 31.30
N ALA A 173 -6.53 5.97 30.03
CA ALA A 173 -6.31 4.93 29.04
C ALA A 173 -5.01 4.15 29.33
N GLU A 174 -5.14 3.02 30.01
CA GLU A 174 -4.03 2.08 30.27
C GLU A 174 -4.20 0.83 29.40
N PHE A 175 -3.23 0.58 28.53
CA PHE A 175 -3.26 -0.54 27.60
C PHE A 175 -2.44 -1.72 28.11
N LYS A 176 -3.07 -2.89 28.19
CA LYS A 176 -2.38 -4.17 28.40
C LYS A 176 -2.26 -4.90 27.07
N LYS A 177 -1.03 -5.27 26.72
CA LYS A 177 -0.73 -6.05 25.51
C LYS A 177 -1.18 -7.51 25.68
N ILE A 178 -1.78 -8.07 24.64
CA ILE A 178 -2.11 -9.48 24.50
C ILE A 178 -1.38 -10.00 23.26
N THR A 179 -0.64 -11.09 23.41
CA THR A 179 0.04 -11.75 22.29
C THR A 179 -0.72 -13.03 21.96
N PRO A 180 -1.40 -13.12 20.80
CA PRO A 180 -2.00 -14.38 20.38
C PRO A 180 -0.92 -15.46 20.25
N GLY A 181 -1.24 -16.70 20.64
CA GLY A 181 -0.30 -17.81 20.51
C GLY A 181 0.17 -18.03 19.07
N ILE A 182 1.27 -18.76 18.90
CA ILE A 182 1.85 -19.07 17.59
C ILE A 182 1.43 -20.49 17.18
N PRO A 183 0.95 -20.73 15.95
CA PRO A 183 0.55 -22.06 15.54
C PRO A 183 1.77 -22.97 15.38
N GLU A 184 1.65 -24.25 15.75
CA GLU A 184 2.72 -25.24 15.60
C GLU A 184 3.19 -25.41 14.15
N SER A 185 2.29 -25.17 13.18
CA SER A 185 2.60 -25.20 11.75
C SER A 185 3.43 -23.99 11.26
N ALA A 186 3.82 -23.06 12.13
CA ALA A 186 4.62 -21.91 11.77
C ALA A 186 6.06 -22.32 11.40
N ASP A 187 6.43 -22.13 10.13
CA ASP A 187 7.75 -22.46 9.59
C ASP A 187 8.79 -21.33 9.72
N GLY A 188 8.42 -20.20 10.33
CA GLY A 188 9.29 -19.02 10.50
C GLY A 188 9.64 -18.29 9.20
N LYS A 189 9.05 -18.66 8.06
CA LYS A 189 9.33 -18.05 6.75
C LYS A 189 8.44 -16.85 6.49
N VAL A 190 8.88 -15.99 5.57
CA VAL A 190 8.15 -14.82 5.08
C VAL A 190 7.87 -14.94 3.59
N GLY A 191 6.80 -14.32 3.11
CA GLY A 191 6.47 -14.33 1.68
C GLY A 191 7.53 -13.60 0.84
N LEU A 192 7.92 -14.19 -0.29
CA LEU A 192 8.91 -13.61 -1.21
C LEU A 192 8.43 -12.27 -1.79
N PHE A 193 7.13 -12.13 -2.07
CA PHE A 193 6.52 -10.85 -2.43
C PHE A 193 6.78 -9.77 -1.37
N THR A 194 6.54 -10.09 -0.09
CA THR A 194 6.79 -9.17 1.03
C THR A 194 8.27 -8.81 1.14
N SER A 195 9.17 -9.77 0.97
CA SER A 195 10.61 -9.52 0.94
C SER A 195 11.02 -8.56 -0.17
N LEU A 196 10.53 -8.77 -1.40
CA LEU A 196 10.81 -7.85 -2.50
C LEU A 196 10.17 -6.48 -2.30
N TRP A 197 9.00 -6.42 -1.64
CA TRP A 197 8.33 -5.16 -1.36
C TRP A 197 9.12 -4.30 -0.36
N VAL A 198 9.59 -4.88 0.75
CA VAL A 198 10.43 -4.14 1.74
C VAL A 198 11.82 -3.81 1.20
N ILE A 199 12.35 -4.60 0.26
CA ILE A 199 13.60 -4.27 -0.45
C ILE A 199 13.37 -3.08 -1.38
N HIS A 200 12.28 -3.11 -2.15
CA HIS A 200 11.93 -2.06 -3.10
C HIS A 200 11.62 -0.72 -2.43
N SER A 201 10.87 -0.73 -1.31
CA SER A 201 10.56 0.49 -0.54
C SER A 201 11.72 0.96 0.33
N GLY A 202 12.70 0.09 0.59
CA GLY A 202 13.79 0.34 1.53
C GLY A 202 13.40 0.08 2.99
N GLU A 203 12.16 -0.33 3.27
CA GLU A 203 11.68 -0.64 4.61
C GLU A 203 12.43 -1.80 5.28
N LEU A 204 13.18 -2.61 4.52
CA LEU A 204 14.02 -3.70 5.04
C LEU A 204 14.89 -3.26 6.23
N LEU A 205 15.43 -2.03 6.17
CA LEU A 205 16.28 -1.42 7.21
C LEU A 205 15.57 -0.30 7.98
N GLY A 206 14.23 -0.21 7.92
CA GLY A 206 13.45 0.87 8.51
C GLY A 206 13.69 2.22 7.84
N ILE A 207 13.78 3.30 8.64
CA ILE A 207 13.94 4.68 8.14
C ILE A 207 15.22 4.86 7.31
N PRO A 208 16.42 4.40 7.75
CA PRO A 208 17.64 4.51 6.94
C PRO A 208 17.52 3.90 5.55
N GLY A 209 16.88 2.74 5.42
CA GLY A 209 16.68 2.09 4.13
C GLY A 209 15.68 2.83 3.24
N LYS A 210 14.59 3.37 3.80
CA LYS A 210 13.65 4.24 3.06
C LYS A 210 14.37 5.46 2.47
N LEU A 211 15.17 6.15 3.28
CA LEU A 211 15.97 7.30 2.84
C LEU A 211 16.99 6.95 1.75
N LEU A 212 17.58 5.75 1.82
CA LEU A 212 18.48 5.25 0.77
C LEU A 212 17.73 5.04 -0.55
N VAL A 213 16.55 4.43 -0.54
CA VAL A 213 15.72 4.27 -1.74
C VAL A 213 15.20 5.61 -2.28
N ASP A 214 14.86 6.56 -1.40
CA ASP A 214 14.49 7.92 -1.84
C ASP A 214 15.65 8.61 -2.56
N LEU A 215 16.88 8.45 -2.05
CA LEU A 215 18.09 8.92 -2.73
C LEU A 215 18.26 8.27 -4.10
N VAL A 216 17.94 6.97 -4.25
CA VAL A 216 17.92 6.31 -5.57
C VAL A 216 16.89 6.94 -6.49
N GLY A 217 15.70 7.28 -5.99
CA GLY A 217 14.69 8.04 -6.73
C GLY A 217 15.22 9.40 -7.20
N LEU A 218 15.87 10.16 -6.31
CA LEU A 218 16.48 11.45 -6.66
C LEU A 218 17.62 11.31 -7.68
N ILE A 219 18.45 10.27 -7.53
CA ILE A 219 19.49 9.92 -8.51
C ILE A 219 18.86 9.63 -9.87
N LEU A 220 17.77 8.87 -9.92
CA LEU A 220 17.07 8.51 -11.15
C LEU A 220 16.48 9.75 -11.84
N VAL A 221 15.90 10.68 -11.07
CA VAL A 221 15.46 12.00 -11.58
C VAL A 221 16.64 12.77 -12.15
N PHE A 222 17.75 12.87 -11.41
CA PHE A 222 18.95 13.58 -11.86
C PHE A 222 19.54 13.00 -13.15
N ILE A 223 19.72 11.68 -13.24
CA ILE A 223 20.29 11.06 -14.46
C ILE A 223 19.34 11.21 -15.65
N THR A 224 18.03 11.19 -15.42
CA THR A 224 17.03 11.39 -16.47
C THR A 224 17.06 12.84 -16.98
N LEU A 225 17.00 13.82 -16.09
CA LEU A 225 17.04 15.25 -16.45
C LEU A 225 18.37 15.64 -17.12
N SER A 226 19.50 15.15 -16.61
CA SER A 226 20.81 15.36 -17.25
C SER A 226 20.90 14.70 -18.63
N GLY A 227 20.25 13.55 -18.85
CA GLY A 227 20.12 12.91 -20.16
C GLY A 227 19.28 13.74 -21.14
N PHE A 228 18.14 14.27 -20.70
CA PHE A 228 17.30 15.20 -21.49
C PHE A 228 18.07 16.46 -21.85
N TYR A 229 18.71 17.07 -20.85
CA TYR A 229 19.52 18.27 -21.05
C TYR A 229 20.63 18.03 -22.08
N TYR A 230 21.40 16.94 -21.96
CA TYR A 230 22.48 16.62 -22.91
C TYR A 230 21.99 16.44 -24.35
N THR A 231 20.81 15.84 -24.53
CA THR A 231 20.27 15.48 -25.85
C THR A 231 19.50 16.61 -26.52
N LEU A 232 18.82 17.46 -25.75
CA LEU A 232 17.98 18.55 -26.25
C LEU A 232 18.73 19.87 -26.35
N LEU A 233 19.66 20.17 -25.44
CA LEU A 233 20.42 21.44 -25.42
C LEU A 233 21.06 21.81 -26.77
N PRO A 234 21.73 20.91 -27.52
CA PRO A 234 22.38 21.27 -28.78
C PRO A 234 21.41 21.79 -29.85
N LYS A 235 20.12 21.42 -29.77
CA LYS A 235 19.09 21.88 -30.71
C LYS A 235 18.60 23.29 -30.33
N PHE A 236 18.37 23.54 -29.05
CA PHE A 236 17.90 24.85 -28.54
C PHE A 236 19.01 25.91 -28.54
N ALA A 237 20.24 25.53 -28.23
CA ALA A 237 21.38 26.44 -28.15
C ALA A 237 21.83 27.02 -29.51
N LYS A 238 21.24 26.59 -30.63
CA LYS A 238 21.49 27.22 -31.95
C LYS A 238 20.91 28.63 -32.06
N ARG A 239 19.91 28.97 -31.24
CA ARG A 239 19.19 30.26 -31.27
C ARG A 239 19.60 31.22 -30.14
N ILE A 240 20.68 30.92 -29.41
CA ILE A 240 21.09 31.64 -28.20
C ILE A 240 22.41 32.39 -28.45
N ARG A 241 22.56 33.57 -27.83
CA ARG A 241 23.78 34.40 -27.87
C ARG A 241 25.04 33.60 -27.47
N SER A 242 26.16 33.89 -28.15
CA SER A 242 27.42 33.12 -28.07
C SER A 242 27.99 32.98 -26.65
N SER A 243 27.92 34.02 -25.82
CA SER A 243 28.41 34.02 -24.43
C SER A 243 27.64 33.04 -23.54
N ILE A 244 26.31 33.01 -23.65
CA ILE A 244 25.42 32.09 -22.93
C ILE A 244 25.63 30.65 -23.44
N ARG A 245 25.80 30.48 -24.76
CA ARG A 245 26.08 29.17 -25.38
C ARG A 245 27.34 28.52 -24.83
N LEU A 246 28.43 29.27 -24.62
CA LEU A 246 29.68 28.75 -24.04
C LEU A 246 29.48 28.26 -22.59
N ARG A 247 28.78 29.04 -21.76
CA ARG A 247 28.44 28.65 -20.38
C ARG A 247 27.61 27.36 -20.35
N LEU A 248 26.56 27.29 -21.19
CA LEU A 248 25.70 26.11 -21.31
C LEU A 248 26.48 24.87 -21.78
N GLN A 249 27.43 25.02 -22.70
CA GLN A 249 28.30 23.93 -23.15
C GLN A 249 29.24 23.42 -22.05
N LYS A 250 29.84 24.32 -21.24
CA LYS A 250 30.66 23.94 -20.08
C LYS A 250 29.83 23.17 -19.05
N PHE A 251 28.65 23.68 -18.73
CA PHE A 251 27.71 23.00 -17.83
C PHE A 251 27.28 21.64 -18.38
N ASN A 252 26.98 21.52 -19.68
CA ASN A 252 26.63 20.26 -20.32
C ASN A 252 27.75 19.20 -20.24
N ARG A 253 29.01 19.61 -20.43
CA ARG A 253 30.17 18.73 -20.24
C ARG A 253 30.32 18.27 -18.78
N SER A 254 30.00 19.12 -17.81
CA SER A 254 30.00 18.74 -16.39
C SER A 254 28.84 17.79 -16.07
N SER A 255 27.63 18.14 -16.51
CA SER A 255 26.41 17.35 -16.32
C SER A 255 26.57 15.92 -16.84
N ILE A 256 27.10 15.72 -18.05
CA ILE A 256 27.30 14.38 -18.60
C ILE A 256 28.39 13.57 -17.87
N LYS A 257 29.42 14.24 -17.32
CA LYS A 257 30.42 13.58 -16.46
C LYS A 257 29.75 13.06 -15.18
N TRP A 258 28.94 13.89 -14.53
CA TRP A 258 28.20 13.51 -13.33
C TRP A 258 27.13 12.45 -13.61
N HIS A 259 26.36 12.57 -14.69
CA HIS A 259 25.43 11.55 -15.17
C HIS A 259 26.10 10.17 -15.26
N THR A 260 27.27 10.12 -15.90
CA THR A 260 28.01 8.86 -16.06
C THR A 260 28.59 8.38 -14.73
N LYS A 261 29.17 9.27 -13.93
CA LYS A 261 29.81 8.94 -12.65
C LYS A 261 28.76 8.36 -11.68
N ILE A 262 27.70 9.12 -11.44
CA ILE A 262 26.61 8.74 -10.53
C ILE A 262 25.92 7.47 -11.01
N GLY A 263 25.59 7.36 -12.31
CA GLY A 263 24.96 6.16 -12.85
C GLY A 263 25.76 4.87 -12.64
N ILE A 264 27.10 4.94 -12.68
CA ILE A 264 27.96 3.78 -12.41
C ILE A 264 28.09 3.50 -10.91
N TYR A 265 28.23 4.52 -10.06
CA TYR A 265 28.30 4.30 -8.61
C TYR A 265 26.98 3.77 -8.04
N ALA A 266 25.85 4.20 -8.59
CA ALA A 266 24.52 3.74 -8.20
C ALA A 266 24.09 2.45 -8.92
N LEU A 267 24.93 1.83 -9.75
CA LEU A 267 24.54 0.73 -10.64
C LEU A 267 23.88 -0.43 -9.88
N ILE A 268 24.50 -0.90 -8.81
CA ILE A 268 24.02 -2.06 -8.04
C ILE A 268 22.65 -1.76 -7.44
N ILE A 269 22.49 -0.61 -6.78
CA ILE A 269 21.25 -0.27 -6.11
C ILE A 269 20.12 0.08 -7.09
N LEU A 270 20.44 0.66 -8.25
CA LEU A 270 19.48 0.86 -9.34
C LEU A 270 18.97 -0.47 -9.89
N LEU A 271 19.86 -1.45 -10.09
CA LEU A 271 19.46 -2.79 -10.54
C LEU A 271 18.55 -3.47 -9.52
N ILE A 272 18.92 -3.44 -8.24
CA ILE A 272 18.08 -4.01 -7.16
C ILE A 272 16.71 -3.34 -7.15
N THR A 273 16.64 -2.01 -7.22
CA THR A 273 15.38 -1.25 -7.16
C THR A 273 14.47 -1.55 -8.36
N VAL A 274 15.04 -1.59 -9.57
CA VAL A 274 14.28 -1.88 -10.80
C VAL A 274 13.81 -3.32 -10.82
N ILE A 275 14.68 -4.29 -10.52
CA ILE A 275 14.33 -5.71 -10.53
C ILE A 275 13.28 -5.99 -9.46
N SER A 276 13.50 -5.56 -8.21
CA SER A 276 12.51 -5.74 -7.14
C SER A 276 11.15 -5.16 -7.53
N GLY A 277 11.10 -3.92 -8.06
CA GLY A 277 9.86 -3.28 -8.49
C GLY A 277 9.13 -4.01 -9.62
N MET A 278 9.86 -4.59 -10.57
CA MET A 278 9.28 -5.38 -11.67
C MET A 278 8.51 -6.61 -11.16
N PHE A 279 9.03 -7.29 -10.14
CA PHE A 279 8.42 -8.48 -9.56
C PHE A 279 7.19 -8.18 -8.68
N LEU A 280 6.98 -6.92 -8.28
CA LEU A 280 5.80 -6.53 -7.48
C LEU A 280 4.51 -6.40 -8.31
N ARG A 281 4.56 -6.68 -9.62
CA ARG A 281 3.39 -6.61 -10.51
C ARG A 281 3.33 -7.80 -11.48
N PRO A 282 2.13 -8.22 -11.91
CA PRO A 282 2.01 -9.23 -12.95
C PRO A 282 2.68 -8.78 -14.26
N PRO A 283 3.18 -9.72 -15.10
CA PRO A 283 3.14 -11.17 -14.90
C PRO A 283 4.22 -11.72 -13.96
N LEU A 284 5.25 -10.92 -13.63
CA LEU A 284 6.41 -11.38 -12.84
C LEU A 284 6.08 -11.68 -11.37
N LEU A 285 4.99 -11.11 -10.86
CA LEU A 285 4.46 -11.43 -9.53
C LEU A 285 3.94 -12.86 -9.42
N ILE A 286 3.37 -13.43 -10.49
CA ILE A 286 2.71 -14.75 -10.48
C ILE A 286 3.63 -15.85 -9.93
N PRO A 287 4.86 -16.05 -10.43
CA PRO A 287 5.74 -17.11 -9.95
C PRO A 287 6.20 -16.94 -8.49
N ILE A 288 6.11 -15.74 -7.92
CA ILE A 288 6.59 -15.46 -6.55
C ILE A 288 5.49 -15.28 -5.52
N ALA A 289 4.22 -15.18 -5.95
CA ALA A 289 3.09 -14.80 -5.09
C ALA A 289 2.93 -15.74 -3.88
N ASN A 290 3.11 -17.04 -4.10
CA ASN A 290 2.97 -18.07 -3.07
C ASN A 290 4.32 -18.61 -2.55
N SER A 291 5.43 -18.06 -3.00
CA SER A 291 6.77 -18.50 -2.57
C SER A 291 7.12 -17.90 -1.22
N ARG A 292 7.79 -18.68 -0.36
CA ARG A 292 8.23 -18.26 0.98
C ARG A 292 9.73 -18.48 1.14
N VAL A 293 10.39 -17.57 1.85
CA VAL A 293 11.85 -17.53 2.07
C VAL A 293 12.17 -17.25 3.53
N ASN A 294 13.40 -17.56 3.95
CA ASN A 294 13.86 -17.20 5.29
C ASN A 294 13.97 -15.66 5.41
N PRO A 295 13.54 -15.06 6.54
CA PRO A 295 13.71 -13.63 6.74
C PRO A 295 15.19 -13.26 6.76
N ILE A 296 15.51 -12.08 6.21
CA ILE A 296 16.88 -11.57 6.19
C ILE A 296 17.27 -11.20 7.64
N PRO A 297 18.35 -11.78 8.21
CA PRO A 297 18.76 -11.48 9.58
C PRO A 297 19.00 -9.98 9.81
N GLY A 298 18.54 -9.46 10.95
CA GLY A 298 18.65 -8.04 11.31
C GLY A 298 17.73 -7.08 10.54
N SER A 299 16.85 -7.57 9.67
CA SER A 299 15.84 -6.76 8.98
C SER A 299 14.52 -6.66 9.74
N VAL A 300 13.63 -5.75 9.33
CA VAL A 300 12.26 -5.64 9.86
C VAL A 300 11.44 -6.93 9.72
N LEU A 301 11.79 -7.80 8.77
CA LEU A 301 11.13 -9.10 8.56
C LEU A 301 11.58 -10.15 9.59
N ASN A 302 12.75 -9.97 10.20
CA ASN A 302 13.22 -10.82 11.30
C ASN A 302 12.73 -10.25 12.65
N ASN A 303 11.42 -10.16 12.80
CA ASN A 303 10.78 -9.59 13.98
C ASN A 303 10.53 -10.67 15.04
N ARG A 304 10.69 -10.32 16.33
CA ARG A 304 10.32 -11.20 17.45
C ARG A 304 8.82 -11.44 17.53
N ASN A 305 8.03 -10.48 17.05
CA ASN A 305 6.58 -10.63 16.93
C ASN A 305 6.22 -11.41 15.66
N HIS A 306 5.74 -12.64 15.84
CA HIS A 306 5.25 -13.48 14.73
C HIS A 306 4.13 -12.80 13.91
N TRP A 307 3.30 -12.01 14.58
CA TRP A 307 2.11 -11.37 13.98
C TRP A 307 2.38 -9.99 13.37
N HIS A 308 3.65 -9.59 13.25
CA HIS A 308 4.03 -8.29 12.70
C HIS A 308 3.48 -8.08 11.28
N ASP A 309 2.67 -7.03 11.10
CA ASP A 309 1.88 -6.67 9.94
C ASP A 309 0.97 -7.79 9.40
N LYS A 310 0.58 -8.76 10.22
CA LYS A 310 -0.26 -9.91 9.80
C LYS A 310 -1.71 -9.84 10.26
N LEU A 311 -2.01 -9.19 11.38
CA LEU A 311 -3.37 -9.13 11.93
C LEU A 311 -4.32 -8.29 11.04
N ARG A 312 -5.57 -8.75 10.86
CA ARG A 312 -6.54 -8.12 9.96
C ARG A 312 -7.88 -7.82 10.61
N ASP A 313 -8.42 -8.75 11.39
CA ASP A 313 -9.71 -8.62 12.08
C ASP A 313 -9.82 -9.72 13.16
N PHE A 314 -10.79 -9.63 14.08
CA PHE A 314 -11.08 -10.68 15.05
C PHE A 314 -12.50 -10.63 15.60
N VAL A 315 -12.95 -11.76 16.14
CA VAL A 315 -14.14 -11.90 16.97
C VAL A 315 -13.80 -12.65 18.26
N ILE A 316 -14.63 -12.48 19.28
CA ILE A 316 -14.52 -13.19 20.55
C ILE A 316 -15.69 -14.17 20.68
N ASP A 317 -15.38 -15.45 20.78
CA ASP A 317 -16.34 -16.49 21.17
C ASP A 317 -16.42 -16.56 22.70
N SER A 318 -17.44 -15.91 23.26
CA SER A 318 -17.67 -15.88 24.70
C SER A 318 -18.11 -17.24 25.25
N ALA A 319 -18.81 -18.06 24.46
CA ALA A 319 -19.35 -19.34 24.91
C ALA A 319 -18.23 -20.37 25.10
N ASN A 320 -17.27 -20.40 24.17
CA ASN A 320 -16.14 -21.33 24.23
C ASN A 320 -14.84 -20.73 24.80
N GLN A 321 -14.87 -19.47 25.24
CA GLN A 321 -13.72 -18.71 25.73
C GLN A 321 -12.55 -18.68 24.73
N ARG A 322 -12.85 -18.41 23.45
CA ARG A 322 -11.86 -18.38 22.36
C ARG A 322 -11.85 -17.04 21.65
N LEU A 323 -10.71 -16.71 21.07
CA LEU A 323 -10.52 -15.61 20.14
C LEU A 323 -10.26 -16.19 18.76
N ILE A 324 -11.09 -15.81 17.79
CA ILE A 324 -10.97 -16.19 16.39
C ILE A 324 -10.50 -14.96 15.63
N PHE A 325 -9.41 -15.06 14.89
CA PHE A 325 -8.79 -13.92 14.25
C PHE A 325 -8.36 -14.20 12.82
N SER A 326 -8.50 -13.17 11.99
CA SER A 326 -8.09 -13.16 10.60
C SER A 326 -6.71 -12.52 10.45
N THR A 327 -5.90 -13.14 9.60
CA THR A 327 -4.51 -12.83 9.33
C THR A 327 -4.30 -12.78 7.82
N SER A 328 -3.19 -12.19 7.34
CA SER A 328 -2.80 -12.35 5.92
C SER A 328 -2.49 -13.79 5.51
N GLU A 329 -2.33 -14.69 6.47
CA GLU A 329 -2.01 -16.10 6.26
C GLU A 329 -3.22 -17.03 6.50
N GLY A 330 -4.40 -16.47 6.79
CA GLY A 330 -5.63 -17.23 7.02
C GLY A 330 -6.31 -16.90 8.35
N PHE A 331 -7.18 -17.79 8.81
CA PHE A 331 -7.91 -17.69 10.06
C PHE A 331 -7.34 -18.65 11.10
N PHE A 332 -7.24 -18.17 12.34
CA PHE A 332 -6.69 -18.90 13.47
C PHE A 332 -7.60 -18.74 14.68
N GLU A 333 -7.53 -19.70 15.60
CA GLU A 333 -8.14 -19.58 16.93
C GLU A 333 -7.10 -19.76 18.03
N THR A 334 -7.33 -19.06 19.15
CA THR A 334 -6.56 -19.16 20.38
C THR A 334 -7.50 -19.07 21.58
N ASN A 335 -7.12 -19.59 22.74
CA ASN A 335 -7.94 -19.47 23.95
C ASN A 335 -7.74 -18.07 24.57
N LEU A 336 -8.81 -17.50 25.13
CA LEU A 336 -8.71 -16.23 25.84
C LEU A 336 -7.78 -16.38 27.06
N GLY A 337 -6.61 -15.73 27.00
CA GLY A 337 -5.64 -15.73 28.09
C GLY A 337 -4.59 -16.85 28.07
N ALA A 338 -4.62 -17.76 27.08
CA ALA A 338 -3.56 -18.77 26.92
C ALA A 338 -2.55 -18.33 25.85
N GLU A 339 -1.28 -18.20 26.22
CA GLU A 339 -0.22 -17.76 25.29
C GLU A 339 0.25 -18.88 24.34
N ASN A 340 -0.04 -20.15 24.65
CA ASN A 340 0.58 -21.30 24.00
C ASN A 340 -0.32 -22.07 23.03
N PHE A 341 -1.61 -21.74 22.94
CA PHE A 341 -2.53 -22.42 22.03
C PHE A 341 -2.86 -21.53 20.84
N CYS A 342 -2.56 -22.01 19.63
CA CYS A 342 -3.03 -21.39 18.40
C CYS A 342 -3.12 -22.45 17.32
N ARG A 343 -4.24 -22.52 16.60
CA ARG A 343 -4.38 -23.44 15.47
C ARG A 343 -5.08 -22.78 14.29
N PRO A 344 -4.67 -23.10 13.06
CA PRO A 344 -5.40 -22.67 11.87
C PRO A 344 -6.72 -23.44 11.75
N PHE A 345 -7.72 -22.79 11.15
CA PHE A 345 -8.94 -23.51 10.77
C PHE A 345 -8.70 -24.37 9.52
N ARG A 346 -9.30 -25.55 9.48
CA ARG A 346 -9.21 -26.48 8.34
C ARG A 346 -9.91 -25.93 7.10
N THR A 347 -11.15 -25.48 7.27
CA THR A 347 -11.95 -24.89 6.18
C THR A 347 -12.07 -23.41 6.45
N GLN A 348 -11.65 -22.59 5.49
CA GLN A 348 -11.60 -21.13 5.62
C GLN A 348 -12.31 -20.46 4.45
N PRO A 349 -13.05 -19.36 4.70
CA PRO A 349 -13.67 -18.59 3.64
C PRO A 349 -12.59 -17.91 2.76
N PRO A 350 -12.84 -17.76 1.44
CA PRO A 350 -11.93 -17.04 0.57
C PRO A 350 -11.73 -15.58 1.01
N VAL A 351 -10.48 -15.17 1.17
CA VAL A 351 -10.10 -13.78 1.42
C VAL A 351 -9.11 -13.33 0.38
N SER A 352 -9.41 -12.24 -0.32
CA SER A 352 -8.52 -11.70 -1.36
C SER A 352 -7.23 -11.12 -0.77
N VAL A 353 -6.26 -10.85 -1.64
CA VAL A 353 -5.03 -10.12 -1.27
C VAL A 353 -5.28 -8.70 -0.73
N MET A 354 -6.46 -8.14 -0.99
CA MET A 354 -6.88 -6.84 -0.41
C MET A 354 -7.31 -6.96 1.06
N GLY A 355 -7.52 -8.19 1.53
CA GLY A 355 -7.86 -8.52 2.90
C GLY A 355 -9.36 -8.58 3.17
N ILE A 356 -9.66 -8.86 4.44
CA ILE A 356 -11.01 -8.95 4.99
C ILE A 356 -11.63 -7.54 5.16
N THR A 357 -12.93 -7.44 4.89
CA THR A 357 -13.69 -6.19 4.92
C THR A 357 -14.83 -6.22 5.94
N ALA A 358 -15.34 -7.39 6.28
CA ALA A 358 -16.28 -7.61 7.37
C ALA A 358 -15.96 -8.93 8.10
N PHE A 359 -16.06 -8.91 9.43
CA PHE A 359 -15.91 -10.11 10.27
C PHE A 359 -16.73 -10.01 11.55
N GLU A 360 -17.91 -10.63 11.56
CA GLU A 360 -18.91 -10.46 12.62
C GLU A 360 -19.72 -11.74 12.81
N TYR A 361 -20.26 -11.95 14.01
CA TYR A 361 -21.22 -13.02 14.27
C TYR A 361 -22.59 -12.67 13.68
N LEU A 362 -23.27 -13.70 13.19
CA LEU A 362 -24.68 -13.69 12.84
C LEU A 362 -25.50 -14.31 13.97
N ASP A 363 -26.80 -14.03 14.00
CA ASP A 363 -27.69 -14.44 15.11
C ASP A 363 -27.81 -15.96 15.31
N ASP A 364 -27.51 -16.76 14.27
CA ASP A 364 -27.51 -18.22 14.35
C ASP A 364 -26.16 -18.82 14.79
N GLY A 365 -25.22 -17.98 15.20
CA GLY A 365 -23.86 -18.37 15.60
C GLY A 365 -22.88 -18.58 14.45
N ALA A 366 -23.27 -18.34 13.19
CA ALA A 366 -22.35 -18.32 12.07
C ALA A 366 -21.47 -17.07 12.06
N LEU A 367 -20.35 -17.09 11.34
CA LEU A 367 -19.50 -15.94 11.08
C LEU A 367 -19.75 -15.39 9.68
N MET A 368 -20.03 -14.10 9.58
CA MET A 368 -20.02 -13.36 8.32
C MET A 368 -18.60 -12.92 7.99
N VAL A 369 -18.13 -13.26 6.79
CA VAL A 369 -16.81 -12.87 6.27
C VAL A 369 -16.98 -12.16 4.94
N GLY A 370 -16.67 -10.87 4.90
CA GLY A 370 -16.60 -10.08 3.67
C GLY A 370 -15.16 -9.92 3.19
N SER A 371 -14.95 -9.96 1.88
CA SER A 371 -13.68 -9.57 1.24
C SER A 371 -13.91 -9.21 -0.23
N PHE A 372 -12.86 -8.80 -0.96
CA PHE A 372 -13.02 -8.64 -2.42
C PHE A 372 -13.25 -9.99 -3.15
N SER A 373 -13.20 -11.13 -2.45
CA SER A 373 -13.59 -12.42 -2.99
C SER A 373 -15.10 -12.66 -2.91
N GLY A 374 -15.85 -11.87 -2.13
CA GLY A 374 -17.29 -12.02 -1.94
C GLY A 374 -17.73 -11.85 -0.49
N LEU A 375 -18.98 -12.23 -0.21
CA LEU A 375 -19.55 -12.28 1.13
C LEU A 375 -19.90 -13.73 1.48
N PHE A 376 -19.39 -14.21 2.61
CA PHE A 376 -19.48 -15.60 3.01
C PHE A 376 -20.09 -15.76 4.40
N ARG A 377 -20.91 -16.79 4.57
CA ARG A 377 -21.37 -17.31 5.85
C ARG A 377 -20.54 -18.54 6.18
N TRP A 378 -19.85 -18.49 7.31
CA TRP A 378 -18.90 -19.51 7.72
C TRP A 378 -19.32 -20.16 9.04
N TYR A 379 -19.37 -21.48 9.06
CA TYR A 379 -19.57 -22.30 10.25
C TYR A 379 -18.28 -23.06 10.55
N PRO A 380 -17.38 -22.51 11.39
CA PRO A 380 -16.08 -23.12 11.66
C PRO A 380 -16.20 -24.56 12.19
N GLU A 381 -17.09 -24.78 13.15
CA GLU A 381 -17.30 -26.08 13.81
C GLU A 381 -17.89 -27.15 12.86
N ARG A 382 -18.61 -26.71 11.82
CA ARG A 382 -19.20 -27.61 10.80
C ARG A 382 -18.31 -27.79 9.58
N ASN A 383 -17.21 -27.04 9.48
CA ASN A 383 -16.37 -26.98 8.28
C ASN A 383 -17.15 -26.59 7.01
N VAL A 384 -18.11 -25.67 7.12
CA VAL A 384 -18.97 -25.24 6.01
C VAL A 384 -18.79 -23.75 5.74
N VAL A 385 -18.55 -23.40 4.48
CA VAL A 385 -18.55 -22.03 3.97
C VAL A 385 -19.62 -21.92 2.89
N ILE A 386 -20.51 -20.93 3.00
CA ILE A 386 -21.59 -20.67 2.05
C ILE A 386 -21.40 -19.26 1.49
N ASP A 387 -21.42 -19.13 0.18
CA ASP A 387 -21.51 -17.83 -0.49
C ASP A 387 -22.90 -17.25 -0.26
N MET A 388 -22.97 -16.09 0.40
CA MET A 388 -24.24 -15.45 0.77
C MET A 388 -24.97 -14.82 -0.42
N ILE A 389 -24.26 -14.59 -1.54
CA ILE A 389 -24.81 -14.00 -2.76
C ILE A 389 -25.40 -15.11 -3.63
N THR A 390 -24.68 -16.23 -3.79
CA THR A 390 -25.12 -17.33 -4.67
C THR A 390 -25.86 -18.46 -3.94
N GLY A 391 -25.79 -18.52 -2.62
CA GLY A 391 -26.35 -19.60 -1.79
C GLY A 391 -25.58 -20.93 -1.88
N LYS A 392 -24.45 -20.96 -2.59
CA LYS A 392 -23.69 -22.20 -2.85
C LYS A 392 -22.67 -22.47 -1.76
N ILE A 393 -22.49 -23.75 -1.43
CA ILE A 393 -21.41 -24.22 -0.56
C ILE A 393 -20.09 -24.12 -1.34
N ILE A 394 -19.06 -23.55 -0.69
CA ILE A 394 -17.71 -23.44 -1.22
C ILE A 394 -16.90 -24.64 -0.73
N ASN A 395 -16.76 -25.65 -1.58
CA ASN A 395 -16.02 -26.86 -1.26
C ASN A 395 -14.50 -26.70 -1.47
N GLU A 396 -14.06 -25.80 -2.35
CA GLU A 396 -12.64 -25.52 -2.60
C GLU A 396 -12.43 -24.06 -3.04
N THR A 397 -11.39 -23.42 -2.49
CA THR A 397 -10.84 -22.17 -3.04
C THR A 397 -10.16 -22.48 -4.37
N LYS A 398 -10.92 -22.40 -5.47
CA LYS A 398 -10.32 -22.47 -6.81
C LYS A 398 -9.19 -21.44 -6.90
N GLN A 399 -7.98 -21.88 -7.24
CA GLN A 399 -6.89 -21.00 -7.68
C GLN A 399 -7.34 -20.33 -8.99
N GLY A 400 -7.99 -19.18 -8.87
CA GLY A 400 -8.54 -18.39 -9.96
C GLY A 400 -8.26 -16.91 -9.77
N ASN A 401 -9.14 -16.06 -10.32
CA ASN A 401 -9.04 -14.60 -10.15
C ASN A 401 -8.93 -14.24 -8.65
N PRO A 402 -7.96 -13.41 -8.22
CA PRO A 402 -7.86 -12.95 -6.83
C PRO A 402 -9.08 -12.13 -6.36
N PHE A 403 -9.98 -11.79 -7.27
CA PHE A 403 -11.25 -11.11 -7.02
C PHE A 403 -12.43 -12.05 -7.34
N GLY A 404 -13.45 -12.02 -6.49
CA GLY A 404 -14.72 -12.69 -6.75
C GLY A 404 -15.56 -11.91 -7.77
N ALA A 405 -16.72 -12.46 -8.14
CA ALA A 405 -17.68 -11.76 -9.00
C ALA A 405 -18.22 -10.47 -8.35
N THR A 406 -18.12 -10.36 -7.03
CA THR A 406 -18.50 -9.16 -6.27
C THR A 406 -17.36 -8.80 -5.31
N ALA A 407 -16.76 -7.63 -5.51
CA ALA A 407 -15.64 -7.14 -4.74
C ALA A 407 -16.15 -6.39 -3.49
N VAL A 408 -16.55 -7.15 -2.47
CA VAL A 408 -17.18 -6.59 -1.26
C VAL A 408 -16.17 -5.78 -0.43
N THR A 409 -16.37 -4.47 -0.41
CA THR A 409 -15.55 -3.49 0.34
C THR A 409 -16.13 -3.10 1.70
N GLY A 410 -17.42 -3.35 1.89
CA GLY A 410 -18.14 -3.05 3.11
C GLY A 410 -19.48 -3.79 3.16
N VAL A 411 -20.02 -3.90 4.37
CA VAL A 411 -21.32 -4.53 4.63
C VAL A 411 -22.10 -3.60 5.56
N ILE A 412 -23.37 -3.39 5.22
CA ILE A 412 -24.32 -2.66 6.04
C ILE A 412 -25.22 -3.68 6.70
N SER A 413 -25.23 -3.68 8.03
CA SER A 413 -26.00 -4.63 8.83
C SER A 413 -27.02 -3.90 9.69
N LYS A 414 -28.20 -4.50 9.82
CA LYS A 414 -29.26 -4.07 10.73
C LYS A 414 -29.60 -5.24 11.65
N ASN A 415 -29.40 -5.06 12.96
CA ASN A 415 -29.56 -6.14 13.96
C ASN A 415 -28.81 -7.42 13.55
N SER A 416 -27.50 -7.32 13.27
CA SER A 416 -26.65 -8.44 12.83
C SER A 416 -27.04 -9.10 11.50
N ILE A 417 -28.08 -8.63 10.81
CA ILE A 417 -28.49 -9.13 9.50
C ILE A 417 -27.93 -8.20 8.43
N PRO A 418 -27.17 -8.70 7.45
CA PRO A 418 -26.68 -7.87 6.34
C PRO A 418 -27.85 -7.45 5.44
N VAL A 419 -28.04 -6.14 5.31
CA VAL A 419 -29.11 -5.52 4.49
C VAL A 419 -28.57 -4.91 3.20
N ALA A 420 -27.26 -4.65 3.10
CA ALA A 420 -26.62 -4.24 1.86
C ALA A 420 -25.12 -4.57 1.87
N ILE A 421 -24.54 -4.68 0.68
CA ILE A 421 -23.10 -4.72 0.47
C ILE A 421 -22.65 -3.50 -0.31
N VAL A 422 -21.39 -3.13 -0.12
CA VAL A 422 -20.73 -2.09 -0.92
C VAL A 422 -19.68 -2.75 -1.79
N ASP A 423 -19.96 -2.90 -3.08
CA ASP A 423 -19.02 -3.36 -4.08
C ASP A 423 -18.02 -2.26 -4.47
N TYR A 424 -16.79 -2.62 -4.81
CA TYR A 424 -15.75 -1.65 -5.16
C TYR A 424 -16.09 -0.82 -6.39
N ASP A 425 -16.71 -1.40 -7.41
CA ASP A 425 -16.99 -0.72 -8.69
C ASP A 425 -18.45 -0.26 -8.76
N ALA A 426 -19.39 -1.16 -8.46
CA ALA A 426 -20.83 -0.89 -8.51
C ALA A 426 -21.32 -0.06 -7.32
N GLY A 427 -20.61 -0.11 -6.18
CA GLY A 427 -20.99 0.61 -4.97
C GLY A 427 -22.09 -0.08 -4.18
N TRP A 428 -23.04 0.67 -3.64
CA TRP A 428 -24.11 0.14 -2.78
C TRP A 428 -25.05 -0.79 -3.56
N ILE A 429 -25.16 -2.03 -3.09
CA ILE A 429 -26.05 -3.07 -3.60
C ILE A 429 -26.90 -3.55 -2.43
N PRO A 430 -28.22 -3.30 -2.44
CA PRO A 430 -29.10 -3.78 -1.38
C PRO A 430 -29.23 -5.32 -1.41
N LEU A 431 -29.41 -5.90 -0.23
CA LEU A 431 -29.70 -7.32 -0.03
C LEU A 431 -31.13 -7.47 0.50
N GLY A 432 -31.83 -8.53 0.07
CA GLY A 432 -33.18 -8.81 0.55
C GLY A 432 -34.26 -7.88 -0.04
N HIS A 433 -35.18 -7.40 0.80
CA HIS A 433 -36.37 -6.64 0.39
C HIS A 433 -36.15 -5.12 0.26
N GLU A 434 -35.00 -4.58 0.66
CA GLU A 434 -34.68 -3.17 0.41
C GLU A 434 -34.45 -2.97 -1.09
N GLN A 435 -35.25 -2.10 -1.73
CA GLN A 435 -35.27 -2.03 -3.19
C GLN A 435 -34.30 -0.98 -3.77
N PHE A 436 -33.75 -0.06 -2.97
CA PHE A 436 -32.99 1.08 -3.51
C PHE A 436 -31.74 1.42 -2.69
N ALA A 437 -30.65 1.72 -3.42
CA ALA A 437 -29.46 2.32 -2.83
C ALA A 437 -29.74 3.77 -2.42
N PRO A 438 -29.23 4.22 -1.25
CA PRO A 438 -29.44 5.59 -0.80
C PRO A 438 -28.75 6.59 -1.72
N LYS A 439 -29.41 7.73 -1.93
CA LYS A 439 -28.86 8.79 -2.78
C LYS A 439 -27.59 9.34 -2.15
N MET A 440 -26.49 9.30 -2.90
CA MET A 440 -25.21 9.89 -2.48
C MET A 440 -25.31 11.43 -2.47
N PRO A 441 -25.01 12.10 -1.34
CA PRO A 441 -24.91 13.56 -1.27
C PRO A 441 -23.77 14.12 -2.12
N ALA A 442 -23.95 15.35 -2.63
CA ALA A 442 -22.96 16.00 -3.48
C ALA A 442 -21.64 16.27 -2.73
N GLU A 443 -21.74 16.59 -1.44
CA GLU A 443 -20.62 16.82 -0.53
C GLU A 443 -19.73 15.59 -0.42
N ILE A 444 -20.34 14.40 -0.31
CA ILE A 444 -19.65 13.12 -0.22
C ILE A 444 -19.01 12.75 -1.57
N SER A 445 -19.74 12.96 -2.67
CA SER A 445 -19.22 12.69 -4.02
C SER A 445 -17.97 13.52 -4.35
N GLY A 446 -17.87 14.72 -3.77
CA GLY A 446 -16.77 15.67 -3.95
C GLY A 446 -15.55 15.44 -3.04
N ILE A 447 -15.59 14.47 -2.12
CA ILE A 447 -14.49 14.20 -1.18
C ILE A 447 -13.20 13.88 -1.96
N PRO A 448 -12.07 14.54 -1.65
CA PRO A 448 -10.84 14.36 -2.40
C PRO A 448 -10.16 13.01 -2.11
N VAL A 449 -9.13 12.69 -2.89
CA VAL A 449 -8.25 11.54 -2.69
C VAL A 449 -6.94 11.99 -2.03
N SER A 450 -6.31 11.15 -1.19
CA SER A 450 -5.02 11.51 -0.58
C SER A 450 -3.91 11.53 -1.63
N LEU A 451 -2.91 12.41 -1.44
CA LEU A 451 -1.74 12.45 -2.33
C LEU A 451 -1.02 11.10 -2.38
N TRP A 452 -0.97 10.37 -1.25
CA TRP A 452 -0.41 9.02 -1.21
C TRP A 452 -1.15 8.05 -2.14
N ASN A 453 -2.49 8.07 -2.14
CA ASN A 453 -3.28 7.23 -3.05
C ASN A 453 -3.03 7.63 -4.52
N VAL A 454 -2.97 8.92 -4.84
CA VAL A 454 -2.64 9.37 -6.21
C VAL A 454 -1.25 8.89 -6.63
N ALA A 455 -0.26 9.03 -5.74
CA ALA A 455 1.08 8.53 -5.97
C ALA A 455 1.08 7.01 -6.21
N LEU A 456 0.31 6.24 -5.45
CA LEU A 456 0.14 4.81 -5.69
C LEU A 456 -0.44 4.51 -7.08
N GLU A 457 -1.47 5.21 -7.53
CA GLU A 457 -2.06 5.02 -8.86
C GLU A 457 -1.08 5.35 -9.99
N VAL A 458 -0.28 6.41 -9.83
CA VAL A 458 0.79 6.79 -10.77
C VAL A 458 1.94 5.78 -10.75
N HIS A 459 2.44 5.42 -9.56
CA HIS A 459 3.57 4.52 -9.37
C HIS A 459 3.29 3.11 -9.86
N THR A 460 2.03 2.70 -9.86
CA THR A 460 1.61 1.36 -10.30
C THR A 460 1.12 1.36 -11.74
N GLY A 461 1.03 2.53 -12.38
CA GLY A 461 0.54 2.69 -13.74
C GLY A 461 -0.97 2.58 -13.91
N ARG A 462 -1.72 2.31 -12.82
CA ARG A 462 -3.18 2.16 -12.86
C ARG A 462 -3.88 3.43 -13.35
N ILE A 463 -3.30 4.59 -13.09
CA ILE A 463 -3.84 5.86 -13.61
C ILE A 463 -3.87 5.90 -15.16
N PHE A 464 -3.01 5.12 -15.83
CA PHE A 464 -2.94 5.04 -17.29
C PHE A 464 -3.91 4.00 -17.89
N SER A 465 -4.66 3.26 -17.07
CA SER A 465 -5.69 2.31 -17.53
C SER A 465 -6.74 2.95 -18.43
N VAL A 466 -7.04 4.24 -18.22
CA VAL A 466 -7.98 5.01 -19.06
C VAL A 466 -7.51 5.10 -20.51
N ILE A 467 -6.21 5.01 -20.76
CA ILE A 467 -5.62 5.09 -22.11
C ILE A 467 -5.23 3.68 -22.60
N LEU A 468 -4.73 2.83 -21.71
CA LEU A 468 -4.16 1.53 -22.07
C LEU A 468 -5.14 0.35 -21.95
N GLY A 469 -6.33 0.55 -21.35
CA GLY A 469 -7.21 -0.54 -20.96
C GLY A 469 -6.47 -1.55 -20.08
N ASP A 470 -6.82 -2.83 -20.19
CA ASP A 470 -6.21 -3.93 -19.42
C ASP A 470 -4.70 -4.10 -19.66
N PHE A 471 -4.17 -3.58 -20.78
CA PHE A 471 -2.73 -3.60 -21.05
C PHE A 471 -1.93 -2.73 -20.06
N TYR A 472 -2.57 -1.91 -19.22
CA TYR A 472 -1.89 -1.18 -18.15
C TYR A 472 -1.07 -2.12 -17.24
N ILE A 473 -1.47 -3.39 -17.09
CA ILE A 473 -0.75 -4.39 -16.29
C ILE A 473 0.70 -4.55 -16.78
N LEU A 474 0.94 -4.39 -18.08
CA LEU A 474 2.27 -4.50 -18.68
C LEU A 474 3.14 -3.23 -18.51
N TYR A 475 2.56 -2.13 -18.00
CA TYR A 475 3.26 -0.86 -17.87
C TYR A 475 4.54 -0.99 -17.02
N VAL A 476 4.44 -1.50 -15.79
CA VAL A 476 5.58 -1.67 -14.88
C VAL A 476 6.66 -2.61 -15.45
N PRO A 477 6.36 -3.83 -15.91
CA PRO A 477 7.39 -4.73 -16.43
C PRO A 477 8.06 -4.20 -17.72
N LEU A 478 7.32 -3.58 -18.64
CA LEU A 478 7.91 -3.01 -19.87
C LEU A 478 8.82 -1.82 -19.55
N MET A 479 8.40 -0.96 -18.63
CA MET A 479 9.21 0.15 -18.12
C MET A 479 10.47 -0.35 -17.43
N GLY A 480 10.36 -1.40 -16.62
CA GLY A 480 11.49 -2.05 -15.97
C GLY A 480 12.50 -2.62 -16.97
N LEU A 481 12.04 -3.43 -17.93
CA LEU A 481 12.88 -3.99 -19.00
C LEU A 481 13.60 -2.90 -19.80
N THR A 482 12.89 -1.82 -20.13
CA THR A 482 13.46 -0.68 -20.85
C THR A 482 14.52 0.04 -20.01
N THR A 483 14.28 0.18 -18.70
CA THR A 483 15.24 0.76 -17.76
C THR A 483 16.49 -0.11 -17.63
N LEU A 484 16.33 -1.43 -17.54
CA LEU A 484 17.45 -2.38 -17.53
C LEU A 484 18.29 -2.24 -18.81
N LEU A 485 17.65 -2.16 -19.99
CA LEU A 485 18.35 -1.91 -21.25
C LEU A 485 19.16 -0.61 -21.21
N ILE A 486 18.60 0.48 -20.67
CA ILE A 486 19.28 1.78 -20.54
C ILE A 486 20.49 1.68 -19.62
N ILE A 487 20.34 1.02 -18.46
CA ILE A 487 21.41 0.78 -17.49
C ILE A 487 22.53 -0.05 -18.13
N ILE A 488 22.20 -1.18 -18.75
CA ILE A 488 23.16 -2.10 -19.39
C ILE A 488 23.91 -1.37 -20.50
N THR A 489 23.20 -0.69 -21.40
CA THR A 489 23.83 0.02 -22.52
C THR A 489 24.73 1.17 -22.04
N GLY A 490 24.32 1.90 -20.99
CA GLY A 490 25.12 2.94 -20.35
C GLY A 490 26.42 2.39 -19.76
N THR A 491 26.33 1.28 -19.02
CA THR A 491 27.47 0.59 -18.39
C THR A 491 28.45 0.06 -19.44
N ILE A 492 27.97 -0.59 -20.50
CA ILE A 492 28.82 -1.07 -21.60
C ILE A 492 29.52 0.11 -22.29
N MET A 493 28.83 1.23 -22.50
CA MET A 493 29.42 2.44 -23.09
C MET A 493 30.55 3.00 -22.21
N TRP A 494 30.35 3.09 -20.90
CA TRP A 494 31.38 3.52 -19.95
C TRP A 494 32.59 2.59 -19.96
N TYR A 495 32.36 1.28 -19.89
CA TYR A 495 33.42 0.27 -19.88
C TYR A 495 34.28 0.33 -21.16
N ARG A 496 33.64 0.40 -22.33
CA ARG A 496 34.34 0.53 -23.62
C ARG A 496 35.11 1.84 -23.73
N ALA A 497 34.59 2.95 -23.18
CA ALA A 497 35.29 4.22 -23.15
C ALA A 497 36.54 4.16 -22.25
N ARG A 498 36.45 3.50 -21.09
CA ARG A 498 37.58 3.32 -20.17
C ARG A 498 38.68 2.44 -20.77
N LYS A 499 38.32 1.33 -21.42
CA LYS A 499 39.27 0.46 -22.14
C LYS A 499 40.01 1.20 -23.27
N ARG A 500 39.31 2.04 -24.04
CA ARG A 500 39.94 2.85 -25.11
C ARG A 500 40.92 3.89 -24.56
N LYS A 501 40.64 4.49 -23.40
CA LYS A 501 41.59 5.39 -22.73
C LYS A 501 42.83 4.65 -22.24
N LYS A 502 42.65 3.48 -21.60
CA LYS A 502 43.77 2.63 -21.18
C LYS A 502 44.65 2.18 -22.36
N LYS A 503 44.07 1.83 -23.52
CA LYS A 503 44.83 1.44 -24.73
C LYS A 503 45.54 2.61 -25.42
N LYS A 504 45.13 3.86 -25.20
CA LYS A 504 45.83 5.07 -25.68
C LYS A 504 46.90 5.59 -24.71
N SER A 505 46.86 5.16 -23.46
CA SER A 505 47.83 5.50 -22.42
C SER A 505 49.19 4.76 -22.45
N PRO A 506 49.42 3.62 -23.13
CA PRO A 506 50.72 2.92 -23.02
C PRO A 506 51.80 3.44 -23.99
N ILE A 507 51.51 4.45 -24.82
CA ILE A 507 52.43 4.87 -25.91
C ILE A 507 53.07 6.25 -25.63
N LYS A 508 52.87 6.83 -24.44
CA LYS A 508 53.50 8.12 -24.09
C LYS A 508 54.60 8.07 -23.03
N GLU A 509 54.97 6.88 -22.53
CA GLU A 509 56.04 6.75 -21.52
C GLU A 509 57.36 6.15 -22.06
N ASN A 510 57.43 5.63 -23.30
CA ASN A 510 58.65 4.98 -23.83
C ASN A 510 59.29 5.65 -25.06
N CYS A 511 59.12 6.96 -25.25
CA CYS A 511 59.72 7.64 -26.41
C CYS A 511 60.55 8.88 -26.05
N ASN A 512 61.15 8.92 -24.86
CA ASN A 512 62.00 10.03 -24.42
C ASN A 512 63.33 9.64 -23.74
N GLU A 513 63.78 8.38 -23.81
CA GLU A 513 65.05 7.97 -23.16
C GLU A 513 66.21 7.57 -24.10
N ASN A 514 66.03 7.55 -25.43
CA ASN A 514 67.11 7.15 -26.35
C ASN A 514 67.60 8.27 -27.30
N TYR A 515 67.59 9.53 -26.88
CA TYR A 515 68.16 10.64 -27.67
C TYR A 515 69.04 11.63 -26.88
N GLN A 516 69.69 11.17 -25.80
CA GLN A 516 70.66 11.99 -25.06
C GLN A 516 71.96 11.27 -24.63
N THR A 517 72.44 10.29 -25.39
CA THR A 517 73.81 9.75 -25.24
C THR A 517 74.50 9.58 -26.59
N ALA A 518 74.68 10.70 -27.30
CA ALA A 518 75.65 10.85 -28.38
C ALA A 518 75.95 12.33 -28.63
N ARG A 519 76.58 13.02 -27.67
CA ARG A 519 77.34 14.29 -27.86
C ARG A 519 78.01 14.70 -26.54
N SER A 520 79.33 14.49 -26.48
CA SER A 520 80.39 14.89 -25.52
C SER A 520 81.18 13.63 -25.11
N ALA A 521 82.40 13.32 -25.58
CA ALA A 521 83.58 14.17 -25.69
C ALA A 521 83.78 15.06 -24.46
#